data_AF-A0A7Y2F5X3-F1
#
_entry.id   AF-A0A7Y2F5X3-F1
#
_cell.length_a   1.000
_cell.length_b   1.000
_cell.length_c   1.000
_cell.angle_alpha   90.00
_cell.angle_beta   90.00
_cell.angle_gamma   90.00
#
_symmetry.space_group_name_H-M   'P 1'
#
loop_
_entity.id
_entity.type
_entity.pdbx_description
1 polymer ?
#
loop_
_entity_poly.entity_id
_entity_poly.type
_entity_poly.pdbx_seq_one_letter_code
_entity_poly.pdbx_strand_id
1 'polypeptide(L)'
;MNDQQSGFFNMLAVVCCAALVVATVLPSIVRHRTVARSTACANNLSQLGLGIHNYHSAYKQLPPGCGGTTGDDIPEKNNAGRLGPLVAISPFVEQQRLWEQIANPLVNATTGDKFPAMGPVPWFDADRYTPWSQSPEVYQCPESFAAEQQQPDAKVVFTLTIPGEHGSDVTTCYVTCYGDGTENAGALVDPEDFESVRRARANNRGMFQAGLPLKFRDMLDGLSNTIMLSETIASVQGKQGISGIAKNVANLSEEPRVCLDVLKDPTTQWWAQGRGSRWSDGLLAVSGFQTVLPPNSPSCTSELGMFDSVVAASSSHDGGVHVLFGDGAVKFITNTIDCGDLSVPGVALGRQGASAPGSQSPYGIWGALGTRASKETIDRNVGEVVARDRRNVFARGRVKAQPLSTWTSKSGDERLQARFVRILDQKTIELEGKTGVLHRVPLNTLAAKDIYRAVQMDLLAKQRDAEKADSK
;
A
#
# COMPACT_ATOMS: atom_id res chain seq x y z
N MET A 1 -40.88 -23.98 47.11
CA MET A 1 -40.39 -24.44 45.79
C MET A 1 -40.79 -23.52 44.63
N ASN A 2 -41.92 -22.78 44.68
CA ASN A 2 -42.33 -21.89 43.56
C ASN A 2 -41.57 -20.55 43.49
N ASP A 3 -41.13 -19.96 44.60
CA ASP A 3 -40.35 -18.69 44.57
C ASP A 3 -38.90 -18.86 44.12
N GLN A 4 -38.35 -20.07 44.22
CA GLN A 4 -36.98 -20.35 43.78
C GLN A 4 -36.91 -20.55 42.25
N GLN A 5 -38.03 -20.96 41.64
CA GLN A 5 -38.15 -21.11 40.18
C GLN A 5 -38.34 -19.75 39.49
N SER A 6 -39.12 -18.83 40.06
CA SER A 6 -39.32 -17.48 39.49
C SER A 6 -38.02 -16.66 39.42
N GLY A 7 -37.17 -16.74 40.44
CA GLY A 7 -35.83 -16.13 40.44
C GLY A 7 -34.91 -16.67 39.34
N PHE A 8 -34.98 -17.97 39.06
CA PHE A 8 -34.20 -18.61 38.00
C PHE A 8 -34.64 -18.15 36.60
N PHE A 9 -35.95 -18.09 36.34
CA PHE A 9 -36.49 -17.61 35.06
C PHE A 9 -36.17 -16.13 34.82
N ASN A 10 -36.29 -15.28 35.84
CA ASN A 10 -35.96 -13.86 35.73
C ASN A 10 -34.48 -13.65 35.43
N MET A 11 -33.58 -14.38 36.09
CA MET A 11 -32.14 -14.29 35.81
C MET A 11 -31.82 -14.79 34.39
N LEU A 12 -32.42 -15.89 33.95
CA LEU A 12 -32.23 -16.43 32.61
C LEU A 12 -32.71 -15.44 31.53
N ALA A 13 -33.87 -14.82 31.71
CA ALA A 13 -34.41 -13.83 30.78
C ALA A 13 -33.46 -12.62 30.63
N VAL A 14 -32.92 -12.12 31.74
CA VAL A 14 -31.95 -11.00 31.73
C VAL A 14 -30.67 -11.39 30.98
N VAL A 15 -30.12 -12.58 31.24
CA VAL A 15 -28.92 -13.07 30.55
C VAL A 15 -29.18 -13.27 29.05
N CYS A 16 -30.34 -13.81 28.67
CA CYS A 16 -30.73 -13.98 27.27
C CYS A 16 -30.87 -12.64 26.54
N CYS A 17 -31.51 -11.64 27.16
CA CYS A 17 -31.62 -10.30 26.59
C CYS A 17 -30.24 -9.64 26.45
N ALA A 18 -29.38 -9.73 27.46
CA ALA A 18 -28.01 -9.20 27.39
C ALA A 18 -27.19 -9.87 26.27
N ALA A 19 -27.29 -11.19 26.13
CA ALA A 19 -26.61 -11.93 25.07
C ALA A 19 -27.11 -11.52 23.67
N LEU A 20 -28.42 -11.29 23.50
CA LEU A 20 -29.00 -10.81 22.25
C LEU A 20 -28.54 -9.39 21.89
N VAL A 21 -28.50 -8.50 22.87
CA VAL A 21 -27.99 -7.13 22.69
C VAL A 21 -26.52 -7.16 22.30
N VAL A 22 -25.67 -7.91 23.01
CA VAL A 22 -24.25 -8.02 22.66
C VAL A 22 -24.06 -8.64 21.27
N ALA A 23 -24.83 -9.67 20.92
CA ALA A 23 -24.76 -10.33 19.61
C ALA A 23 -25.14 -9.42 18.44
N THR A 24 -26.01 -8.44 18.66
CA THR A 24 -26.46 -7.49 17.62
C THR A 24 -25.63 -6.21 17.59
N VAL A 25 -25.19 -5.72 18.75
CA VAL A 25 -24.43 -4.47 18.89
C VAL A 25 -22.97 -4.64 18.48
N LEU A 26 -22.32 -5.77 18.82
CA LEU A 26 -20.90 -5.96 18.52
C LEU A 26 -20.58 -5.94 17.02
N PRO A 27 -21.31 -6.64 16.13
CA PRO A 27 -21.09 -6.56 14.69
C PRO A 27 -21.35 -5.16 14.13
N SER A 28 -22.31 -4.44 14.72
CA SER A 28 -22.64 -3.07 14.32
C SER A 28 -21.50 -2.10 14.66
N ILE A 29 -20.96 -2.17 15.89
CA ILE A 29 -19.84 -1.33 16.32
C ILE A 29 -18.62 -1.53 15.42
N VAL A 30 -18.28 -2.78 15.08
CA VAL A 30 -17.15 -3.07 14.20
C VAL A 30 -17.36 -2.46 12.81
N ARG A 31 -18.56 -2.61 12.22
CA ARG A 31 -18.91 -1.99 10.93
C ARG A 31 -18.84 -0.47 10.97
N HIS A 32 -19.31 0.16 12.04
CA HIS A 32 -19.22 1.61 12.19
C HIS A 32 -17.77 2.08 12.29
N ARG A 33 -16.90 1.32 12.96
CA ARG A 33 -15.47 1.66 13.06
C ARG A 33 -14.74 1.53 11.72
N THR A 34 -15.03 0.49 10.93
CA THR A 34 -14.42 0.34 9.59
C THR A 34 -14.87 1.44 8.63
N VAL A 35 -16.17 1.77 8.62
CA VAL A 35 -16.70 2.89 7.83
C VAL A 35 -16.10 4.23 8.27
N ALA A 36 -15.93 4.45 9.58
CA ALA A 36 -15.33 5.67 10.09
C ALA A 36 -13.86 5.82 9.67
N ARG A 37 -13.06 4.74 9.67
CA ARG A 37 -11.66 4.76 9.21
C ARG A 37 -11.57 5.03 7.71
N SER A 38 -12.43 4.38 6.92
CA SER A 38 -12.57 4.61 5.49
C SER A 38 -12.93 6.06 5.17
N THR A 39 -13.89 6.64 5.89
CA THR A 39 -14.28 8.06 5.77
C THR A 39 -13.13 8.99 6.18
N ALA A 40 -12.34 8.63 7.20
CA ALA A 40 -11.19 9.42 7.61
C ALA A 40 -10.10 9.47 6.51
N CYS A 41 -9.80 8.35 5.84
CA CYS A 41 -8.84 8.36 4.74
C CYS A 41 -9.35 9.17 3.53
N ALA A 42 -10.64 9.09 3.21
CA ALA A 42 -11.27 9.96 2.21
C ALA A 42 -11.19 11.46 2.57
N ASN A 43 -11.37 11.81 3.85
CA ASN A 43 -11.22 13.18 4.34
C ASN A 43 -9.76 13.65 4.27
N ASN A 44 -8.79 12.80 4.56
CA ASN A 44 -7.37 13.13 4.42
C ASN A 44 -7.02 13.43 2.96
N LEU A 45 -7.50 12.61 2.00
CA LEU A 45 -7.38 12.94 0.57
C LEU A 45 -7.98 14.29 0.22
N SER A 46 -9.13 14.63 0.81
CA SER A 46 -9.77 15.94 0.57
C SER A 46 -8.94 17.10 1.12
N GLN A 47 -8.32 16.93 2.30
CA GLN A 47 -7.39 17.91 2.88
C GLN A 47 -6.13 18.07 2.03
N LEU A 48 -5.58 16.97 1.52
CA LEU A 48 -4.44 17.01 0.60
C LEU A 48 -4.80 17.71 -0.72
N GLY A 49 -5.99 17.44 -1.26
CA GLY A 49 -6.51 18.14 -2.42
C GLY A 49 -6.61 19.65 -2.20
N LEU A 50 -7.15 20.07 -1.05
CA LEU A 50 -7.18 21.49 -0.67
C LEU A 50 -5.77 22.08 -0.57
N GLY A 51 -4.82 21.36 0.04
CA GLY A 51 -3.42 21.76 0.12
C GLY A 51 -2.79 21.98 -1.27
N ILE A 52 -3.04 21.07 -2.21
CA ILE A 52 -2.56 21.18 -3.59
C ILE A 52 -3.22 22.35 -4.34
N HIS A 53 -4.53 22.56 -4.14
CA HIS A 53 -5.23 23.71 -4.72
C HIS A 53 -4.72 25.04 -4.16
N ASN A 54 -4.41 25.11 -2.86
CA ASN A 54 -3.80 26.28 -2.23
C ASN A 54 -2.37 26.52 -2.77
N TYR A 55 -1.57 25.46 -2.92
CA TYR A 55 -0.27 25.53 -3.58
C TYR A 55 -0.40 26.10 -5.01
N HIS A 56 -1.33 25.57 -5.81
CA HIS A 56 -1.59 26.07 -7.16
C HIS A 56 -2.08 27.52 -7.16
N SER A 57 -2.89 27.93 -6.18
CA SER A 57 -3.32 29.32 -6.03
C SER A 57 -2.15 30.26 -5.77
N ALA A 58 -1.20 29.85 -4.90
CA ALA A 58 -0.03 30.62 -4.52
C ALA A 58 1.05 30.68 -5.63
N TYR A 59 1.40 29.52 -6.21
CA TYR A 59 2.53 29.38 -7.13
C TYR A 59 2.14 29.31 -8.62
N LYS A 60 0.84 29.30 -8.93
CA LYS A 60 0.29 29.19 -10.31
C LYS A 60 0.77 27.95 -11.07
N GLN A 61 1.08 26.89 -10.34
CA GLN A 61 1.51 25.59 -10.81
C GLN A 61 1.26 24.52 -9.74
N LEU A 62 1.17 23.26 -10.15
CA LEU A 62 1.19 22.10 -9.28
C LEU A 62 2.60 21.87 -8.73
N PRO A 63 2.73 21.25 -7.54
CA PRO A 63 4.04 20.79 -7.09
C PRO A 63 4.55 19.70 -8.04
N PRO A 64 5.85 19.66 -8.35
CA PRO A 64 6.42 18.61 -9.17
C PRO A 64 6.26 17.25 -8.46
N GLY A 65 6.07 16.17 -9.23
CA GLY A 65 6.00 14.81 -8.67
C GLY A 65 7.32 14.36 -8.05
N CYS A 66 8.42 14.85 -8.61
CA CYS A 66 9.79 14.62 -8.15
C CYS A 66 10.62 15.85 -8.54
N GLY A 67 11.40 16.41 -7.63
CA GLY A 67 12.28 17.56 -7.92
C GLY A 67 13.18 17.92 -6.74
N GLY A 68 13.77 19.11 -6.75
CA GLY A 68 14.62 19.59 -5.66
C GLY A 68 16.00 20.01 -6.13
N THR A 69 17.01 19.73 -5.32
CA THR A 69 18.41 20.10 -5.57
C THR A 69 19.17 18.90 -6.13
N THR A 70 19.94 19.13 -7.17
CA THR A 70 20.91 18.19 -7.73
C THR A 70 22.32 18.73 -7.50
N GLY A 71 23.31 17.85 -7.41
CA GLY A 71 24.70 18.23 -7.16
C GLY A 71 25.62 17.02 -7.14
N ASP A 72 26.81 17.17 -6.57
CA ASP A 72 27.78 16.09 -6.38
C ASP A 72 27.13 14.87 -5.67
N ASP A 73 27.69 13.67 -5.83
CA ASP A 73 27.18 12.41 -5.25
C ASP A 73 27.37 12.29 -3.71
N ILE A 74 27.18 13.40 -3.00
CA ILE A 74 27.30 13.51 -1.54
C ILE A 74 25.88 13.56 -0.93
N PRO A 75 25.41 12.48 -0.27
CA PRO A 75 24.03 12.33 0.20
C PRO A 75 23.54 13.44 1.14
N GLU A 76 24.43 14.02 1.95
CA GLU A 76 24.09 15.08 2.89
C GLU A 76 23.96 16.49 2.27
N LYS A 77 24.43 16.68 1.03
CA LYS A 77 24.54 18.00 0.38
C LYS A 77 23.50 18.30 -0.67
N ASN A 78 22.72 17.33 -1.08
CA ASN A 78 21.62 17.51 -2.02
C ASN A 78 20.62 16.37 -1.86
N ASN A 79 19.44 16.53 -2.47
CA ASN A 79 18.38 15.54 -2.42
C ASN A 79 18.21 14.71 -3.69
N ALA A 80 19.21 14.69 -4.58
CA ALA A 80 19.20 14.00 -5.87
C ALA A 80 17.99 14.34 -6.76
N GLY A 81 17.40 15.53 -6.59
CA GLY A 81 16.16 15.91 -7.26
C GLY A 81 14.97 15.03 -6.90
N ARG A 82 15.00 14.34 -5.75
CA ARG A 82 14.01 13.33 -5.33
C ARG A 82 12.99 13.78 -4.29
N LEU A 83 12.82 15.07 -4.05
CA LEU A 83 11.74 15.55 -3.19
C LEU A 83 10.38 15.41 -3.88
N GLY A 84 9.42 14.83 -3.15
CA GLY A 84 8.05 14.65 -3.62
C GLY A 84 7.15 15.85 -3.36
N PRO A 85 5.93 15.85 -3.95
CA PRO A 85 4.98 16.95 -3.82
C PRO A 85 4.47 17.11 -2.38
N LEU A 86 4.49 16.03 -1.58
CA LEU A 86 4.13 16.08 -0.16
C LEU A 86 5.05 17.00 0.66
N VAL A 87 6.31 17.16 0.26
CA VAL A 87 7.22 18.14 0.88
C VAL A 87 6.77 19.56 0.53
N ALA A 88 6.47 19.81 -0.74
CA ALA A 88 6.08 21.13 -1.25
C ALA A 88 4.73 21.62 -0.70
N ILE A 89 3.79 20.72 -0.40
CA ILE A 89 2.48 21.09 0.16
C ILE A 89 2.46 21.17 1.68
N SER A 90 3.53 20.79 2.38
CA SER A 90 3.60 20.83 3.85
C SER A 90 3.11 22.16 4.47
N PRO A 91 3.48 23.37 3.98
CA PRO A 91 2.96 24.61 4.57
C PRO A 91 1.45 24.81 4.34
N PHE A 92 0.85 24.13 3.35
CA PHE A 92 -0.57 24.20 3.02
C PHE A 92 -1.43 23.14 3.73
N VAL A 93 -0.81 22.32 4.57
CA VAL A 93 -1.48 21.32 5.43
C VAL A 93 -1.12 21.52 6.90
N GLU A 94 -0.97 22.79 7.30
CA GLU A 94 -0.67 23.22 8.68
C GLU A 94 0.71 22.76 9.20
N GLN A 95 1.68 22.51 8.31
CA GLN A 95 3.03 22.08 8.66
C GLN A 95 4.08 23.15 8.34
N GLN A 96 3.76 24.41 8.63
CA GLN A 96 4.63 25.57 8.37
C GLN A 96 5.98 25.46 9.07
N ARG A 97 6.00 25.03 10.35
CA ARG A 97 7.25 24.84 11.11
C ARG A 97 8.15 23.78 10.49
N LEU A 98 7.56 22.69 10.01
CA LEU A 98 8.31 21.63 9.32
C LEU A 98 8.90 22.19 8.03
N TRP A 99 8.10 22.86 7.21
CA TRP A 99 8.56 23.51 5.98
C TRP A 99 9.73 24.48 6.23
N GLU A 100 9.68 25.29 7.28
CA GLU A 100 10.77 26.21 7.62
C GLU A 100 12.09 25.50 7.95
N GLN A 101 12.04 24.31 8.55
CA GLN A 101 13.23 23.49 8.78
C GLN A 101 13.79 22.89 7.49
N ILE A 102 12.92 22.60 6.51
CA ILE A 102 13.31 22.01 5.23
C ILE A 102 13.82 23.09 4.26
N ALA A 103 13.12 24.21 4.16
CA ALA A 103 13.40 25.26 3.20
C ALA A 103 14.65 26.09 3.53
N ASN A 104 15.13 26.04 4.78
CA ASN A 104 16.31 26.75 5.23
C ASN A 104 17.46 25.78 5.58
N PRO A 105 18.73 26.24 5.57
CA PRO A 105 19.83 25.44 6.08
C PRO A 105 19.58 25.01 7.53
N LEU A 106 19.85 23.74 7.83
CA LEU A 106 19.65 23.14 9.13
C LEU A 106 20.99 22.73 9.73
N VAL A 107 21.19 23.01 11.02
CA VAL A 107 22.29 22.47 11.80
C VAL A 107 21.71 21.54 12.85
N ASN A 108 22.11 20.27 12.83
CA ASN A 108 21.71 19.33 13.87
C ASN A 108 22.43 19.71 15.18
N ALA A 109 21.66 20.06 16.21
CA ALA A 109 22.21 20.52 17.49
C ALA A 109 22.98 19.43 18.26
N THR A 110 22.69 18.16 18.00
CA THR A 110 23.31 17.01 18.67
C THR A 110 24.59 16.57 17.98
N THR A 111 24.57 16.43 16.65
CA THR A 111 25.74 15.92 15.89
C THR A 111 26.63 17.02 15.33
N GLY A 112 26.12 18.26 15.23
CA GLY A 112 26.82 19.37 14.58
C GLY A 112 26.78 19.32 13.05
N ASP A 113 26.08 18.35 12.46
CA ASP A 113 25.93 18.21 11.02
C ASP A 113 25.24 19.43 10.41
N LYS A 114 25.72 19.85 9.24
CA LYS A 114 25.17 20.99 8.51
C LYS A 114 24.58 20.52 7.21
N PHE A 115 23.34 20.93 6.97
CA PHE A 115 22.59 20.58 5.78
C PHE A 115 22.17 21.86 5.04
N PRO A 116 22.22 21.85 3.71
CA PRO A 116 21.76 22.99 2.92
C PRO A 116 20.23 23.12 2.98
N ALA A 117 19.72 24.24 2.47
CA ALA A 117 18.30 24.38 2.17
C ALA A 117 17.83 23.22 1.27
N MET A 118 16.60 22.77 1.50
CA MET A 118 15.98 21.58 0.89
C MET A 118 16.58 20.24 1.33
N GLY A 119 17.54 20.25 2.25
CA GLY A 119 18.08 19.09 2.95
C GLY A 119 18.75 18.02 2.08
N PRO A 120 19.11 16.88 2.70
CA PRO A 120 19.80 15.77 2.06
C PRO A 120 18.88 14.86 1.22
N VAL A 121 19.41 13.77 0.69
CA VAL A 121 18.60 12.74 0.01
C VAL A 121 17.46 12.22 0.90
N PRO A 122 16.27 11.89 0.34
CA PRO A 122 15.15 11.34 1.13
C PRO A 122 15.48 10.08 1.93
N TRP A 123 16.47 9.30 1.50
CA TRP A 123 16.94 8.10 2.20
C TRP A 123 18.10 8.37 3.16
N PHE A 124 18.37 9.63 3.49
CA PHE A 124 19.36 10.00 4.49
C PHE A 124 18.87 9.65 5.90
N ASP A 125 19.83 9.46 6.80
CA ASP A 125 19.60 9.14 8.20
C ASP A 125 18.74 10.22 8.89
N ALA A 126 17.52 9.83 9.29
CA ALA A 126 16.54 10.74 9.87
C ALA A 126 16.87 11.14 11.33
N ASP A 127 17.77 10.42 12.02
CA ASP A 127 18.26 10.84 13.34
C ASP A 127 19.22 12.03 13.20
N ARG A 128 19.93 12.11 12.06
CA ARG A 128 20.82 13.22 11.72
C ARG A 128 20.09 14.36 11.03
N TYR A 129 19.09 14.07 10.19
CA TYR A 129 18.21 15.07 9.58
C TYR A 129 16.76 14.88 10.05
N THR A 130 16.42 15.50 11.19
CA THR A 130 15.17 15.26 11.90
C THR A 130 13.87 15.64 11.18
N PRO A 131 13.84 16.54 10.18
CA PRO A 131 12.60 16.74 9.44
C PRO A 131 12.14 15.50 8.67
N TRP A 132 13.04 14.58 8.28
CA TRP A 132 12.64 13.39 7.52
C TRP A 132 11.85 12.40 8.41
N SER A 133 12.02 12.46 9.73
CA SER A 133 11.23 11.69 10.71
C SER A 133 9.93 12.36 11.15
N GLN A 134 9.56 13.51 10.58
CA GLN A 134 8.36 14.26 10.95
C GLN A 134 7.31 14.19 9.84
N SER A 135 6.73 13.01 9.57
CA SER A 135 5.61 12.90 8.63
C SER A 135 4.33 13.49 9.25
N PRO A 136 3.66 14.43 8.58
CA PRO A 136 2.36 14.94 8.99
C PRO A 136 1.30 13.84 9.15
N GLU A 137 0.45 13.96 10.17
CA GLU A 137 -0.62 12.97 10.44
C GLU A 137 -1.59 12.82 9.26
N VAL A 138 -1.85 13.91 8.53
CA VAL A 138 -2.70 13.90 7.33
C VAL A 138 -2.14 13.03 6.20
N TYR A 139 -0.84 12.69 6.22
CA TYR A 139 -0.23 11.79 5.23
C TYR A 139 -0.44 10.30 5.58
N GLN A 140 -1.00 10.02 6.75
CA GLN A 140 -1.30 8.66 7.20
C GLN A 140 -2.76 8.32 6.95
N CYS A 141 -3.03 7.07 6.58
CA CYS A 141 -4.38 6.51 6.59
C CYS A 141 -4.53 5.69 7.89
N PRO A 142 -5.52 6.02 8.75
CA PRO A 142 -5.77 5.27 9.99
C PRO A 142 -5.98 3.76 9.80
N GLU A 143 -6.36 3.32 8.60
CA GLU A 143 -6.57 1.91 8.27
C GLU A 143 -5.27 1.19 7.89
N SER A 144 -4.37 1.85 7.16
CA SER A 144 -3.04 1.30 6.84
C SER A 144 -2.18 1.16 8.10
N PHE A 145 -2.28 2.11 9.04
CA PHE A 145 -1.52 2.08 10.30
C PHE A 145 -1.97 0.94 11.24
N ALA A 146 -3.23 0.53 11.17
CA ALA A 146 -3.74 -0.60 11.95
C ALA A 146 -3.15 -1.95 11.51
N ALA A 147 -2.66 -2.07 10.27
CA ALA A 147 -1.96 -3.25 9.78
C ALA A 147 -0.48 -3.31 10.25
N GLU A 148 0.13 -2.17 10.60
CA GLU A 148 1.52 -2.08 11.07
C GLU A 148 1.63 -2.25 12.60
N GLN A 149 0.60 -1.87 13.37
CA GLN A 149 0.55 -2.04 14.84
C GLN A 149 0.54 -3.49 15.37
N GLN A 150 0.59 -4.51 14.50
CA GLN A 150 0.67 -5.92 14.92
C GLN A 150 2.09 -6.45 15.17
N GLN A 151 3.14 -5.62 15.12
CA GLN A 151 4.50 -6.00 15.50
C GLN A 151 5.19 -4.92 16.34
N PRO A 152 5.26 -5.05 17.68
CA PRO A 152 6.31 -4.40 18.46
C PRO A 152 7.56 -5.28 18.33
N ASP A 153 8.11 -5.39 17.12
CA ASP A 153 9.39 -6.08 16.95
C ASP A 153 10.50 -5.09 17.27
N ALA A 154 11.21 -5.41 18.35
CA ALA A 154 12.45 -4.76 18.74
C ALA A 154 13.40 -4.64 17.54
N LYS A 155 14.13 -3.52 17.47
CA LYS A 155 15.17 -3.24 16.48
C LYS A 155 16.21 -4.38 16.55
N VAL A 156 16.15 -5.30 15.60
CA VAL A 156 17.05 -6.45 15.47
C VAL A 156 17.78 -6.32 14.14
N VAL A 157 19.09 -6.04 14.22
CA VAL A 157 20.00 -5.93 13.08
C VAL A 157 20.79 -7.23 12.97
N PHE A 158 20.76 -7.86 11.79
CA PHE A 158 21.47 -9.12 11.52
C PHE A 158 22.12 -9.18 10.12
N THR A 159 22.92 -8.19 9.68
CA THR A 159 23.86 -8.43 8.56
C THR A 159 25.09 -7.50 8.61
N LEU A 160 26.17 -7.92 7.94
CA LEU A 160 27.40 -7.16 7.63
C LEU A 160 27.35 -6.56 6.21
N THR A 161 26.17 -6.19 5.72
CA THR A 161 25.98 -5.60 4.39
C THR A 161 25.65 -4.11 4.52
N ILE A 162 26.43 -3.28 3.82
CA ILE A 162 26.39 -1.81 3.67
C ILE A 162 25.33 -1.07 4.53
N PRO A 163 25.75 -0.33 5.57
CA PRO A 163 24.87 0.63 6.24
C PRO A 163 24.70 1.85 5.33
N GLY A 164 23.57 1.92 4.63
CA GLY A 164 23.30 2.98 3.67
C GLY A 164 21.92 2.96 3.02
N GLU A 165 20.89 2.43 3.71
CA GLU A 165 19.48 2.56 3.28
C GLU A 165 18.55 2.78 4.49
N HIS A 166 19.03 3.40 5.57
CA HIS A 166 18.15 3.93 6.62
C HIS A 166 17.54 5.26 6.12
N GLY A 167 16.65 5.16 5.14
CA GLY A 167 15.71 6.22 4.89
C GLY A 167 14.67 6.25 5.99
N SER A 168 14.22 7.47 6.34
CA SER A 168 13.15 7.78 7.30
C SER A 168 12.19 6.63 7.59
N ASP A 169 12.09 6.21 8.86
CA ASP A 169 11.12 5.23 9.37
C ASP A 169 9.67 5.76 9.34
N VAL A 170 9.34 6.72 8.47
CA VAL A 170 8.04 7.40 8.46
C VAL A 170 7.45 7.43 7.06
N THR A 171 6.35 6.69 6.97
CA THR A 171 5.69 6.32 5.73
C THR A 171 4.78 7.44 5.20
N THR A 172 4.23 7.25 4.01
CA THR A 172 3.08 8.00 3.50
C THR A 172 2.08 7.03 2.89
N CYS A 173 0.80 7.18 3.24
CA CYS A 173 -0.30 6.37 2.71
C CYS A 173 -0.96 6.98 1.48
N TYR A 174 -0.52 8.16 1.02
CA TYR A 174 -1.08 8.83 -0.14
C TYR A 174 0.01 9.09 -1.19
N VAL A 175 -0.29 8.70 -2.42
CA VAL A 175 0.64 8.68 -3.55
C VAL A 175 0.08 9.44 -4.74
N THR A 176 0.98 9.92 -5.59
CA THR A 176 0.66 10.82 -6.70
C THR A 176 0.49 10.10 -8.03
N CYS A 177 -0.43 10.56 -8.86
CA CYS A 177 -0.73 9.92 -10.14
C CYS A 177 0.24 10.37 -11.24
N TYR A 178 1.02 9.42 -11.76
CA TYR A 178 1.90 9.60 -12.93
C TYR A 178 1.24 9.18 -14.26
N GLY A 179 -0.03 8.82 -14.20
CA GLY A 179 -0.85 8.40 -15.34
C GLY A 179 -0.55 6.97 -15.75
N ASP A 180 -0.52 6.71 -17.05
CA ASP A 180 -0.58 5.36 -17.58
C ASP A 180 0.62 4.99 -18.48
N GLY A 181 1.69 5.79 -18.45
CA GLY A 181 2.94 5.46 -19.15
C GLY A 181 3.65 4.31 -18.45
N THR A 182 4.14 3.33 -19.20
CA THR A 182 4.89 2.16 -18.68
C THR A 182 6.40 2.27 -18.85
N GLU A 183 6.86 3.37 -19.44
CA GLU A 183 8.27 3.63 -19.74
C GLU A 183 8.60 5.09 -19.41
N ASN A 184 9.74 5.33 -18.76
CA ASN A 184 10.20 6.66 -18.33
C ASN A 184 9.19 7.42 -17.45
N ALA A 185 8.22 6.70 -16.88
CA ALA A 185 7.24 7.27 -15.99
C ALA A 185 7.93 7.68 -14.68
N GLY A 186 7.85 8.96 -14.32
CA GLY A 186 8.50 9.49 -13.12
C GLY A 186 10.03 9.51 -13.14
N ALA A 187 10.67 9.31 -14.29
CA ALA A 187 12.12 9.47 -14.44
C ALA A 187 12.49 10.97 -14.46
N LEU A 188 13.49 11.35 -13.66
CA LEU A 188 14.17 12.63 -13.82
C LEU A 188 15.04 12.54 -15.06
N VAL A 189 14.73 13.37 -16.06
CA VAL A 189 15.49 13.43 -17.31
C VAL A 189 16.45 14.60 -17.28
N ASP A 190 17.65 14.38 -17.81
CA ASP A 190 18.61 15.45 -18.05
C ASP A 190 18.00 16.45 -19.05
N PRO A 191 17.84 17.74 -18.68
CA PRO A 191 17.28 18.74 -19.57
C PRO A 191 18.12 18.96 -20.83
N GLU A 192 19.40 18.60 -20.84
CA GLU A 192 20.30 18.72 -21.99
C GLU A 192 20.11 17.56 -23.00
N ASP A 193 19.57 16.42 -22.57
CA ASP A 193 19.23 15.31 -23.46
C ASP A 193 17.84 15.50 -24.07
N PHE A 194 17.83 16.11 -25.25
CA PHE A 194 16.62 16.38 -26.02
C PHE A 194 15.75 15.14 -26.26
N GLU A 195 16.33 13.99 -26.58
CA GLU A 195 15.56 12.78 -26.90
C GLU A 195 14.95 12.15 -25.64
N SER A 196 15.69 12.13 -24.53
CA SER A 196 15.15 11.69 -23.24
C SER A 196 14.02 12.60 -22.76
N VAL A 197 14.18 13.93 -22.86
CA VAL A 197 13.12 14.89 -22.52
C VAL A 197 11.89 14.70 -23.40
N ARG A 198 12.09 14.54 -24.72
CA ARG A 198 11.02 14.34 -25.69
C ARG A 198 10.23 13.04 -25.40
N ARG A 199 10.93 11.94 -25.10
CA ARG A 199 10.32 10.66 -24.73
C ARG A 199 9.60 10.73 -23.38
N ALA A 200 10.22 11.30 -22.35
CA ALA A 200 9.59 11.45 -21.05
C ALA A 200 8.31 12.30 -21.15
N ARG A 201 8.30 13.40 -21.91
CA ARG A 201 7.09 14.21 -22.10
C ARG A 201 5.97 13.46 -22.82
N ALA A 202 6.34 12.58 -23.76
CA ALA A 202 5.38 11.77 -24.51
C ALA A 202 4.72 10.69 -23.64
N ASN A 203 5.50 10.06 -22.76
CA ASN A 203 5.07 8.92 -21.96
C ASN A 203 4.42 9.33 -20.63
N ASN A 204 4.87 10.43 -20.02
CA ASN A 204 4.33 10.90 -18.76
C ASN A 204 3.00 11.63 -18.99
N ARG A 205 1.88 10.96 -18.71
CA ARG A 205 0.53 11.49 -18.98
C ARG A 205 -0.30 11.79 -17.74
N GLY A 206 0.25 11.56 -16.54
CA GLY A 206 -0.38 11.89 -15.27
C GLY A 206 -0.55 13.37 -14.98
N MET A 207 -1.25 13.65 -13.89
CA MET A 207 -1.33 14.98 -13.31
C MET A 207 0.01 15.42 -12.69
N PHE A 208 0.85 14.46 -12.26
CA PHE A 208 2.20 14.70 -11.77
C PHE A 208 3.26 14.13 -12.70
N GLN A 209 4.40 14.81 -12.75
CA GLN A 209 5.58 14.40 -13.50
C GLN A 209 6.84 14.74 -12.71
N ALA A 210 7.91 13.98 -12.96
CA ALA A 210 9.23 14.31 -12.44
C ALA A 210 9.81 15.51 -13.20
N GLY A 211 10.39 16.47 -12.46
CA GLY A 211 11.11 17.63 -13.01
C GLY A 211 10.25 18.71 -13.69
N LEU A 212 8.96 18.47 -13.93
CA LEU A 212 8.08 19.39 -14.67
C LEU A 212 6.84 19.77 -13.86
N PRO A 213 6.76 21.00 -13.31
CA PRO A 213 5.55 21.48 -12.66
C PRO A 213 4.48 21.78 -13.72
N LEU A 214 3.37 21.05 -13.66
CA LEU A 214 2.20 21.26 -14.53
C LEU A 214 1.24 22.28 -13.94
N LYS A 215 0.24 22.70 -14.71
CA LYS A 215 -0.82 23.63 -14.28
C LYS A 215 -2.19 22.99 -14.48
N PHE A 216 -3.22 23.48 -13.79
CA PHE A 216 -4.58 22.97 -14.00
C PHE A 216 -5.07 23.11 -15.46
N ARG A 217 -4.60 24.13 -16.18
CA ARG A 217 -4.90 24.29 -17.61
C ARG A 217 -4.34 23.18 -18.51
N ASP A 218 -3.35 22.42 -18.02
CA ASP A 218 -2.71 21.35 -18.78
C ASP A 218 -3.51 20.03 -18.66
N MET A 219 -4.59 20.02 -17.86
CA MET A 219 -5.55 18.94 -17.69
C MET A 219 -6.68 19.08 -18.72
N LEU A 220 -6.35 18.85 -20.00
CA LEU A 220 -7.28 18.98 -21.12
C LEU A 220 -8.44 17.97 -21.07
N ASP A 221 -8.27 16.86 -20.37
CA ASP A 221 -9.34 15.88 -20.11
C ASP A 221 -10.34 16.35 -19.04
N GLY A 222 -9.99 17.46 -18.36
CA GLY A 222 -10.76 18.09 -17.30
C GLY A 222 -10.30 17.64 -15.92
N LEU A 223 -10.20 18.59 -14.99
CA LEU A 223 -9.86 18.33 -13.59
C LEU A 223 -10.76 17.26 -12.94
N SER A 224 -12.01 17.20 -13.39
CA SER A 224 -13.02 16.29 -12.90
C SER A 224 -12.88 14.85 -13.42
N ASN A 225 -12.02 14.63 -14.41
CA ASN A 225 -11.80 13.33 -15.05
C ASN A 225 -10.37 12.82 -14.87
N THR A 226 -9.44 13.66 -14.40
CA THR A 226 -8.05 13.26 -14.13
C THR A 226 -7.81 13.04 -12.64
N ILE A 227 -7.27 11.87 -12.30
CA ILE A 227 -6.87 11.52 -10.93
C ILE A 227 -5.59 12.26 -10.55
N MET A 228 -5.58 12.78 -9.32
CA MET A 228 -4.48 13.49 -8.70
C MET A 228 -3.73 12.59 -7.70
N LEU A 229 -4.44 12.04 -6.72
CA LEU A 229 -3.88 11.23 -5.64
C LEU A 229 -4.64 9.91 -5.50
N SER A 230 -3.98 8.91 -4.93
CA SER A 230 -4.59 7.66 -4.48
C SER A 230 -4.00 7.23 -3.16
N GLU A 231 -4.69 6.32 -2.47
CA GLU A 231 -4.12 5.57 -1.36
C GLU A 231 -3.03 4.58 -1.84
N THR A 232 -2.08 4.31 -0.94
CA THR A 232 -1.18 3.15 -0.98
C THR A 232 -1.15 2.49 0.41
N ILE A 233 -1.02 1.17 0.47
CA ILE A 233 -0.59 0.50 1.69
C ILE A 233 0.90 0.77 1.86
N ALA A 234 1.24 1.55 2.88
CA ALA A 234 2.59 1.98 3.12
C ALA A 234 3.30 1.07 4.13
N SER A 235 4.59 0.82 3.93
CA SER A 235 5.44 0.25 4.97
C SER A 235 6.90 0.56 4.71
N VAL A 236 7.66 0.75 5.78
CA VAL A 236 9.11 0.93 5.71
C VAL A 236 9.76 -0.31 5.07
N GLN A 237 9.26 -1.51 5.38
CA GLN A 237 9.72 -2.77 4.82
C GLN A 237 8.74 -3.32 3.78
N GLY A 238 9.28 -3.81 2.66
CA GLY A 238 8.48 -4.42 1.60
C GLY A 238 7.81 -5.72 2.07
N LYS A 239 6.48 -5.73 2.15
CA LYS A 239 5.69 -6.94 2.43
C LYS A 239 5.09 -7.48 1.14
N GLN A 240 5.49 -8.69 0.74
CA GLN A 240 5.03 -9.33 -0.49
C GLN A 240 3.49 -9.35 -0.58
N GLY A 241 2.95 -8.90 -1.71
CA GLY A 241 1.50 -8.83 -1.94
C GLY A 241 0.76 -7.74 -1.17
N ILE A 242 1.47 -6.87 -0.44
CA ILE A 242 0.89 -5.78 0.34
C ILE A 242 1.54 -4.44 -0.06
N SER A 243 2.79 -4.22 0.37
CA SER A 243 3.58 -3.00 0.11
C SER A 243 4.87 -3.29 -0.66
N GLY A 244 5.19 -4.57 -0.89
CA GLY A 244 6.42 -5.01 -1.54
C GLY A 244 6.48 -4.61 -3.01
N ILE A 245 7.70 -4.33 -3.46
CA ILE A 245 8.00 -4.01 -4.85
C ILE A 245 8.89 -5.12 -5.41
N ALA A 246 8.42 -5.85 -6.41
CA ALA A 246 9.19 -6.89 -7.09
C ALA A 246 10.32 -6.27 -7.92
N LYS A 247 11.50 -6.90 -7.95
CA LYS A 247 12.68 -6.43 -8.71
C LYS A 247 12.88 -7.23 -9.99
N ASN A 248 13.54 -6.59 -10.97
CA ASN A 248 14.07 -7.25 -12.15
C ASN A 248 13.01 -8.04 -12.93
N VAL A 249 11.81 -7.48 -13.04
CA VAL A 249 10.72 -8.11 -13.79
C VAL A 249 10.95 -7.86 -15.27
N ALA A 250 11.30 -8.93 -16.01
CA ALA A 250 11.55 -8.86 -17.43
C ALA A 250 10.31 -8.39 -18.22
N ASN A 251 10.53 -7.62 -19.28
CA ASN A 251 9.49 -7.10 -20.19
C ASN A 251 8.39 -6.26 -19.53
N LEU A 252 8.62 -5.73 -18.32
CA LEU A 252 7.59 -5.03 -17.54
C LEU A 252 6.94 -3.86 -18.30
N SER A 253 7.73 -3.05 -19.01
CA SER A 253 7.23 -1.89 -19.76
C SER A 253 6.46 -2.28 -21.04
N GLU A 254 6.71 -3.48 -21.57
CA GLU A 254 6.07 -4.02 -22.78
C GLU A 254 4.79 -4.75 -22.47
N GLU A 255 4.79 -5.48 -21.36
CA GLU A 255 3.71 -6.39 -21.03
C GLU A 255 3.38 -6.29 -19.53
N PRO A 256 2.71 -5.21 -19.08
CA PRO A 256 2.48 -4.97 -17.65
C PRO A 256 1.85 -6.13 -16.88
N ARG A 257 1.06 -7.01 -17.53
CA ARG A 257 0.44 -8.17 -16.88
C ARG A 257 1.45 -9.11 -16.23
N VAL A 258 2.72 -9.14 -16.66
CA VAL A 258 3.77 -9.96 -16.03
C VAL A 258 3.94 -9.61 -14.55
N CYS A 259 3.64 -8.37 -14.15
CA CYS A 259 3.67 -7.95 -12.75
C CYS A 259 2.64 -8.68 -11.88
N LEU A 260 1.53 -9.15 -12.45
CA LEU A 260 0.49 -9.88 -11.69
C LEU A 260 0.95 -11.28 -11.30
N ASP A 261 1.93 -11.85 -12.01
CA ASP A 261 2.39 -13.21 -11.79
C ASP A 261 3.55 -13.31 -10.78
N VAL A 262 4.13 -12.17 -10.37
CA VAL A 262 5.28 -12.12 -9.43
C VAL A 262 4.95 -12.72 -8.06
N LEU A 263 3.68 -12.70 -7.63
CA LEU A 263 3.24 -13.34 -6.38
C LEU A 263 3.15 -14.86 -6.48
N LYS A 264 3.05 -15.40 -7.69
CA LYS A 264 2.97 -16.85 -7.94
C LYS A 264 4.37 -17.45 -8.11
N ASP A 265 5.33 -16.65 -8.55
CA ASP A 265 6.71 -17.08 -8.75
C ASP A 265 7.53 -16.99 -7.44
N PRO A 266 7.98 -18.13 -6.88
CA PRO A 266 8.78 -18.15 -5.66
C PRO A 266 10.21 -17.60 -5.84
N THR A 267 10.67 -17.41 -7.07
CA THR A 267 12.01 -16.88 -7.39
C THR A 267 12.06 -15.36 -7.45
N THR A 268 10.88 -14.70 -7.41
CA THR A 268 10.74 -13.25 -7.41
C THR A 268 11.57 -12.61 -6.29
N GLN A 269 12.43 -11.67 -6.68
CA GLN A 269 13.19 -10.84 -5.74
C GLN A 269 12.42 -9.57 -5.40
N TRP A 270 12.65 -9.01 -4.21
CA TRP A 270 11.89 -7.88 -3.68
C TRP A 270 12.80 -6.78 -3.15
N TRP A 271 12.41 -5.52 -3.34
CA TRP A 271 13.03 -4.39 -2.64
C TRP A 271 12.85 -4.51 -1.14
N ALA A 272 13.89 -4.13 -0.39
CA ALA A 272 13.87 -4.14 1.07
C ALA A 272 12.84 -3.11 1.57
N GLN A 273 12.78 -1.97 0.90
CA GLN A 273 11.77 -0.93 1.10
C GLN A 273 10.42 -1.30 0.46
N GLY A 274 9.35 -0.87 1.13
CA GLY A 274 8.00 -0.93 0.58
C GLY A 274 7.58 0.35 -0.16
N ARG A 275 6.40 0.27 -0.78
CA ARG A 275 5.62 1.44 -1.21
C ARG A 275 5.37 2.36 -0.03
N GLY A 276 5.36 3.66 -0.28
CA GLY A 276 5.13 4.68 0.73
C GLY A 276 6.15 4.67 1.87
N SER A 277 7.32 4.04 1.72
CA SER A 277 8.32 3.90 2.79
C SER A 277 8.89 5.23 3.28
N ARG A 278 8.80 6.28 2.46
CA ARG A 278 9.31 7.63 2.78
C ARG A 278 8.36 8.68 2.26
N TRP A 279 7.90 9.57 3.13
CA TRP A 279 6.97 10.63 2.74
C TRP A 279 7.64 11.76 1.92
N SER A 280 8.95 11.96 2.12
CA SER A 280 9.72 13.04 1.47
C SER A 280 10.17 12.68 0.05
N ASP A 281 10.25 11.39 -0.27
CA ASP A 281 10.73 10.87 -1.55
C ASP A 281 9.65 11.00 -2.63
N GLY A 282 9.96 11.56 -3.79
CA GLY A 282 9.07 11.76 -4.93
C GLY A 282 9.15 10.69 -6.01
N LEU A 283 10.01 9.68 -5.83
CA LEU A 283 10.20 8.64 -6.82
C LEU A 283 8.89 7.86 -7.05
N LEU A 284 8.54 7.63 -8.31
CA LEU A 284 7.33 6.88 -8.71
C LEU A 284 7.18 5.57 -7.94
N ALA A 285 8.25 4.76 -7.87
CA ALA A 285 8.22 3.48 -7.18
C ALA A 285 7.93 3.59 -5.67
N VAL A 286 8.16 4.73 -5.03
CA VAL A 286 7.96 4.94 -3.58
C VAL A 286 6.64 5.66 -3.32
N SER A 287 6.44 6.86 -3.89
CA SER A 287 5.34 7.77 -3.55
C SER A 287 4.48 8.17 -4.75
N GLY A 288 4.64 7.49 -5.89
CA GLY A 288 3.76 7.61 -7.04
C GLY A 288 2.93 6.35 -7.26
N PHE A 289 1.98 6.42 -8.18
CA PHE A 289 1.31 5.26 -8.76
C PHE A 289 0.97 5.53 -10.24
N GLN A 290 0.71 4.46 -10.97
CA GLN A 290 0.18 4.51 -12.34
C GLN A 290 -1.20 3.88 -12.43
N THR A 291 -1.99 4.36 -13.39
CA THR A 291 -3.30 3.81 -13.74
C THR A 291 -3.19 2.72 -14.81
N VAL A 292 -2.28 1.77 -14.60
CA VAL A 292 -2.04 0.64 -15.51
C VAL A 292 -2.64 -0.62 -14.93
N LEU A 293 -2.10 -1.08 -13.80
CA LEU A 293 -2.59 -2.28 -13.11
C LEU A 293 -3.83 -1.95 -12.26
N PRO A 294 -4.76 -2.92 -12.08
CA PRO A 294 -5.90 -2.75 -11.19
C PRO A 294 -5.48 -2.34 -9.77
N PRO A 295 -6.33 -1.62 -9.02
CA PRO A 295 -6.08 -1.36 -7.61
C PRO A 295 -5.82 -2.65 -6.81
N ASN A 296 -4.95 -2.56 -5.81
CA ASN A 296 -4.48 -3.68 -4.97
C ASN A 296 -3.70 -4.76 -5.74
N SER A 297 -3.15 -4.44 -6.92
CA SER A 297 -2.23 -5.31 -7.65
C SER A 297 -0.79 -5.21 -7.10
N PRO A 298 0.06 -6.21 -7.39
CA PRO A 298 1.50 -6.12 -7.13
C PRO A 298 2.13 -4.90 -7.80
N SER A 299 3.28 -4.48 -7.26
CA SER A 299 4.10 -3.39 -7.79
C SER A 299 5.44 -3.94 -8.22
N CYS A 300 5.96 -3.51 -9.36
CA CYS A 300 7.15 -4.09 -9.97
C CYS A 300 8.10 -3.01 -10.51
N THR A 301 9.39 -3.32 -10.51
CA THR A 301 10.41 -2.61 -11.27
C THR A 301 10.97 -3.51 -12.35
N SER A 302 11.37 -2.93 -13.47
CA SER A 302 12.10 -3.65 -14.49
C SER A 302 13.54 -3.92 -14.06
N GLU A 303 14.35 -4.44 -14.98
CA GLU A 303 15.80 -4.62 -14.84
C GLU A 303 16.55 -3.28 -14.72
N LEU A 304 15.92 -2.16 -15.08
CA LEU A 304 16.48 -0.81 -14.91
C LEU A 304 16.33 -0.26 -13.49
N GLY A 305 15.73 -1.04 -12.57
CA GLY A 305 15.62 -0.69 -11.16
C GLY A 305 14.51 0.32 -10.86
N MET A 306 14.63 1.06 -9.75
CA MET A 306 13.50 1.85 -9.21
C MET A 306 13.05 3.04 -10.06
N PHE A 307 13.81 3.41 -11.10
CA PHE A 307 13.45 4.48 -12.03
C PHE A 307 12.53 4.02 -13.16
N ASP A 308 12.37 2.71 -13.31
CA ASP A 308 11.48 2.12 -14.32
C ASP A 308 10.57 1.10 -13.64
N SER A 309 9.34 1.55 -13.38
CA SER A 309 8.41 0.81 -12.53
C SER A 309 7.00 0.87 -13.07
N VAL A 310 6.26 -0.20 -12.78
CA VAL A 310 4.80 -0.27 -12.93
C VAL A 310 4.24 -0.54 -11.54
N VAL A 311 3.63 0.50 -10.96
CA VAL A 311 3.24 0.52 -9.56
C VAL A 311 1.76 0.84 -9.39
N ALA A 312 1.02 -0.04 -8.72
CA ALA A 312 -0.43 0.07 -8.57
C ALA A 312 -0.85 0.98 -7.40
N ALA A 313 -2.08 1.47 -7.41
CA ALA A 313 -2.73 1.99 -6.21
C ALA A 313 -3.06 0.85 -5.24
N SER A 314 -3.06 1.08 -3.92
CA SER A 314 -3.45 0.04 -2.96
C SER A 314 -4.07 0.63 -1.69
N SER A 315 -4.94 -0.12 -1.02
CA SER A 315 -5.49 0.28 0.27
C SER A 315 -5.87 -0.94 1.09
N SER A 316 -6.07 -0.75 2.39
CA SER A 316 -6.60 -1.79 3.28
C SER A 316 -8.14 -1.88 3.23
N HIS A 317 -8.81 -1.04 2.45
CA HIS A 317 -10.26 -1.07 2.31
C HIS A 317 -10.71 -2.30 1.52
N ASP A 318 -11.91 -2.80 1.84
CA ASP A 318 -12.48 -3.94 1.14
C ASP A 318 -12.85 -3.56 -0.31
N GLY A 319 -12.21 -4.23 -1.27
CA GLY A 319 -12.62 -4.21 -2.67
C GLY A 319 -12.18 -3.00 -3.51
N GLY A 320 -11.33 -2.10 -3.02
CA GLY A 320 -10.94 -0.92 -3.79
C GLY A 320 -9.94 0.02 -3.13
N VAL A 321 -9.90 1.26 -3.63
CA VAL A 321 -9.08 2.38 -3.15
C VAL A 321 -9.86 3.69 -3.26
N HIS A 322 -9.59 4.65 -2.37
CA HIS A 322 -10.00 6.03 -2.60
C HIS A 322 -9.01 6.73 -3.52
N VAL A 323 -9.56 7.48 -4.47
CA VAL A 323 -8.81 8.35 -5.36
C VAL A 323 -9.37 9.76 -5.26
N LEU A 324 -8.47 10.74 -5.37
CA LEU A 324 -8.79 12.16 -5.45
C LEU A 324 -8.69 12.62 -6.90
N PHE A 325 -9.72 13.30 -7.40
CA PHE A 325 -9.72 13.96 -8.69
C PHE A 325 -9.19 15.38 -8.61
N GLY A 326 -8.75 15.93 -9.75
CA GLY A 326 -8.27 17.30 -9.85
C GLY A 326 -9.26 18.37 -9.42
N ASP A 327 -10.57 18.09 -9.50
CA ASP A 327 -11.64 18.98 -9.03
C ASP A 327 -11.86 18.93 -7.51
N GLY A 328 -11.11 18.09 -6.79
CA GLY A 328 -11.23 17.89 -5.35
C GLY A 328 -12.21 16.79 -4.94
N ALA A 329 -12.89 16.14 -5.90
CA ALA A 329 -13.80 15.05 -5.57
C ALA A 329 -13.03 13.79 -5.18
N VAL A 330 -13.40 13.19 -4.05
CA VAL A 330 -12.89 11.86 -3.64
C VAL A 330 -13.90 10.79 -4.05
N LYS A 331 -13.44 9.73 -4.70
CA LYS A 331 -14.26 8.59 -5.11
C LYS A 331 -13.60 7.28 -4.75
N PHE A 332 -14.43 6.27 -4.50
CA PHE A 332 -13.96 4.91 -4.30
C PHE A 332 -13.95 4.16 -5.64
N ILE A 333 -12.81 3.58 -6.00
CA ILE A 333 -12.59 2.82 -7.23
C ILE A 333 -12.37 1.36 -6.86
N THR A 334 -13.11 0.45 -7.50
CA THR A 334 -13.05 -0.97 -7.18
C THR A 334 -11.85 -1.66 -7.85
N ASN A 335 -11.41 -2.79 -7.26
CA ASN A 335 -10.37 -3.64 -7.85
C ASN A 335 -10.78 -4.25 -9.21
N THR A 336 -12.08 -4.20 -9.54
CA THR A 336 -12.66 -4.73 -10.78
C THR A 336 -12.84 -3.66 -11.85
N ILE A 337 -12.24 -2.48 -11.69
CA ILE A 337 -12.28 -1.44 -12.70
C ILE A 337 -11.67 -1.96 -14.01
N ASP A 338 -12.26 -1.57 -15.14
CA ASP A 338 -11.74 -1.89 -16.46
C ASP A 338 -10.33 -1.32 -16.65
N CYS A 339 -9.37 -2.22 -16.81
CA CYS A 339 -7.95 -1.92 -17.04
C CYS A 339 -7.51 -2.25 -18.46
N GLY A 340 -8.44 -2.47 -19.40
CA GLY A 340 -8.15 -2.71 -20.81
C GLY A 340 -7.20 -3.88 -21.06
N ASP A 341 -6.26 -3.69 -21.99
CA ASP A 341 -5.29 -4.71 -22.38
C ASP A 341 -3.94 -4.51 -21.67
N LEU A 342 -3.67 -5.38 -20.70
CA LEU A 342 -2.40 -5.38 -19.94
C LEU A 342 -1.27 -6.15 -20.66
N SER A 343 -1.52 -6.69 -21.84
CA SER A 343 -0.51 -7.39 -22.65
C SER A 343 0.21 -6.48 -23.64
N VAL A 344 -0.17 -5.20 -23.70
CA VAL A 344 0.45 -4.21 -24.59
C VAL A 344 1.19 -3.13 -23.83
N PRO A 345 2.25 -2.55 -24.43
CA PRO A 345 2.93 -1.39 -23.86
C PRO A 345 1.98 -0.20 -23.78
N GLY A 346 2.31 0.73 -22.88
CA GLY A 346 1.60 2.00 -22.77
C GLY A 346 1.87 2.88 -23.98
N VAL A 347 1.56 4.16 -23.84
CA VAL A 347 1.93 5.14 -24.86
C VAL A 347 3.42 5.45 -24.76
N ALA A 348 4.11 5.27 -25.90
CA ALA A 348 5.52 5.56 -26.02
C ALA A 348 5.88 6.14 -27.39
N LEU A 349 6.88 7.02 -27.41
CA LEU A 349 7.37 7.63 -28.64
C LEU A 349 8.41 6.74 -29.35
N GLY A 350 8.08 6.30 -30.57
CA GLY A 350 9.00 5.58 -31.44
C GLY A 350 9.28 4.14 -31.01
N ARG A 351 8.43 3.57 -30.15
CA ARG A 351 8.51 2.17 -29.72
C ARG A 351 7.54 1.31 -30.53
N GLN A 352 8.02 0.16 -31.00
CA GLN A 352 7.19 -0.79 -31.72
C GLN A 352 6.11 -1.37 -30.81
N GLY A 353 4.87 -1.44 -31.28
CA GLY A 353 3.73 -1.96 -30.51
C GLY A 353 3.11 -0.97 -29.51
N ALA A 354 3.80 0.13 -29.19
CA ALA A 354 3.27 1.19 -28.34
C ALA A 354 2.30 2.10 -29.10
N SER A 355 1.28 2.56 -28.39
CA SER A 355 0.38 3.59 -28.92
C SER A 355 1.11 4.92 -29.08
N ALA A 356 0.81 5.65 -30.16
CA ALA A 356 1.45 6.93 -30.42
C ALA A 356 1.03 7.99 -29.38
N PRO A 357 1.90 8.97 -29.06
CA PRO A 357 1.54 10.05 -28.13
C PRO A 357 0.26 10.80 -28.53
N GLY A 358 -0.64 10.99 -27.58
CA GLY A 358 -1.97 11.57 -27.80
C GLY A 358 -3.07 10.56 -28.18
N SER A 359 -2.73 9.27 -28.27
CA SER A 359 -3.74 8.20 -28.40
C SER A 359 -4.46 7.94 -27.07
N GLN A 360 -5.64 7.36 -27.15
CA GLN A 360 -6.38 6.85 -25.99
C GLN A 360 -5.54 5.83 -25.20
N SER A 361 -5.84 5.70 -23.90
CA SER A 361 -5.18 4.74 -23.04
C SER A 361 -5.54 3.31 -23.47
N PRO A 362 -4.56 2.39 -23.58
CA PRO A 362 -4.85 0.97 -23.79
C PRO A 362 -5.42 0.31 -22.52
N TYR A 363 -5.37 0.98 -21.37
CA TYR A 363 -5.72 0.44 -20.06
C TYR A 363 -7.16 0.77 -19.63
N GLY A 364 -8.07 0.87 -20.60
CA GLY A 364 -9.50 1.02 -20.37
C GLY A 364 -9.87 2.28 -19.60
N ILE A 365 -10.95 2.19 -18.83
CA ILE A 365 -11.43 3.31 -17.99
C ILE A 365 -10.38 3.71 -16.96
N TRP A 366 -9.68 2.75 -16.36
CA TRP A 366 -8.66 3.05 -15.35
C TRP A 366 -7.55 3.92 -15.92
N GLY A 367 -6.99 3.52 -17.07
CA GLY A 367 -5.99 4.27 -17.80
C GLY A 367 -6.43 5.67 -18.17
N ALA A 368 -7.65 5.80 -18.72
CA ALA A 368 -8.24 7.08 -19.11
C ALA A 368 -8.44 8.05 -17.92
N LEU A 369 -8.69 7.54 -16.71
CA LEU A 369 -8.80 8.39 -15.52
C LEU A 369 -7.45 8.95 -15.05
N GLY A 370 -6.33 8.33 -15.43
CA GLY A 370 -4.99 8.81 -15.10
C GLY A 370 -4.37 9.73 -16.15
N THR A 371 -4.97 9.85 -17.34
CA THR A 371 -4.46 10.71 -18.41
C THR A 371 -4.94 12.16 -18.21
N ARG A 372 -4.06 13.12 -18.50
CA ARG A 372 -4.37 14.55 -18.41
C ARG A 372 -4.81 15.19 -19.71
N ALA A 373 -4.40 14.64 -20.85
CA ALA A 373 -4.51 15.32 -22.15
C ALA A 373 -4.66 14.37 -23.36
N SER A 374 -5.42 13.29 -23.21
CA SER A 374 -5.69 12.31 -24.29
C SER A 374 -7.05 12.55 -24.98
N LYS A 375 -7.79 13.59 -24.58
CA LYS A 375 -9.17 13.93 -24.96
C LYS A 375 -10.18 12.83 -24.61
N GLU A 376 -9.90 12.13 -23.51
CA GLU A 376 -10.73 11.03 -23.03
C GLU A 376 -11.85 11.61 -22.16
N THR A 377 -13.07 11.61 -22.68
CA THR A 377 -14.25 12.02 -21.91
C THR A 377 -15.00 10.78 -21.46
N ILE A 378 -15.11 10.62 -20.15
CA ILE A 378 -15.81 9.48 -19.54
C ILE A 378 -17.20 9.96 -19.18
N ASP A 379 -18.24 9.34 -19.75
CA ASP A 379 -19.62 9.64 -19.38
C ASP A 379 -19.83 9.25 -17.90
N ARG A 380 -20.11 10.24 -17.06
CA ARG A 380 -20.30 10.08 -15.61
C ARG A 380 -21.57 9.29 -15.26
N ASN A 381 -22.41 8.95 -16.24
CA ASN A 381 -23.57 8.07 -16.04
C ASN A 381 -23.22 6.59 -15.82
N VAL A 382 -21.94 6.20 -15.76
CA VAL A 382 -21.51 4.90 -15.20
C VAL A 382 -21.49 4.92 -13.66
N GLY A 383 -22.42 5.68 -13.07
CA GLY A 383 -22.76 5.71 -11.64
C GLY A 383 -23.88 4.75 -11.23
N GLU A 384 -24.27 3.80 -12.09
CA GLU A 384 -25.24 2.73 -11.80
C GLU A 384 -24.77 1.35 -12.33
N VAL A 385 -23.55 0.93 -11.98
CA VAL A 385 -23.26 -0.52 -11.80
C VAL A 385 -22.91 -0.82 -10.34
N VAL A 386 -23.35 0.06 -9.43
CA VAL A 386 -23.27 -0.13 -7.98
C VAL A 386 -24.65 -0.59 -7.50
N ALA A 387 -24.66 -1.76 -6.85
CA ALA A 387 -25.77 -2.34 -6.09
C ALA A 387 -26.90 -3.09 -6.85
N ARG A 388 -26.56 -4.06 -7.71
CA ARG A 388 -27.45 -5.22 -7.96
C ARG A 388 -26.69 -6.53 -8.11
N ASP A 389 -26.08 -7.00 -7.02
CA ASP A 389 -26.20 -8.42 -6.68
C ASP A 389 -26.01 -8.65 -5.17
N ARG A 390 -27.00 -8.24 -4.39
CA ARG A 390 -27.16 -8.73 -3.02
C ARG A 390 -28.32 -9.71 -3.02
N ARG A 391 -28.07 -10.95 -3.44
CA ARG A 391 -28.86 -12.10 -2.98
C ARG A 391 -28.06 -13.40 -3.18
N ASN A 392 -27.79 -14.04 -2.03
CA ASN A 392 -27.40 -15.45 -1.86
C ASN A 392 -25.98 -15.89 -2.27
N VAL A 393 -25.02 -15.70 -1.36
CA VAL A 393 -24.04 -16.75 -1.01
C VAL A 393 -23.81 -16.73 0.51
N PHE A 394 -24.77 -17.23 1.28
CA PHE A 394 -24.55 -17.62 2.68
C PHE A 394 -24.44 -19.13 2.75
N ALA A 395 -23.22 -19.64 2.97
CA ALA A 395 -22.93 -20.78 3.85
C ALA A 395 -21.42 -21.06 3.85
N ARG A 396 -20.67 -20.43 4.76
CA ARG A 396 -19.44 -21.06 5.29
C ARG A 396 -19.64 -21.24 6.78
N GLY A 397 -19.80 -22.50 7.16
CA GLY A 397 -20.09 -22.94 8.51
C GLY A 397 -19.01 -22.51 9.50
N ARG A 398 -19.46 -22.05 10.68
CA ARG A 398 -18.61 -21.88 11.86
C ARG A 398 -17.97 -23.22 12.21
N VAL A 399 -16.66 -23.32 12.04
CA VAL A 399 -15.88 -24.43 12.60
C VAL A 399 -15.90 -24.29 14.12
N LYS A 400 -16.51 -25.27 14.82
CA LYS A 400 -16.44 -25.37 16.30
C LYS A 400 -14.96 -25.35 16.71
N ALA A 401 -14.57 -24.38 17.53
CA ALA A 401 -13.23 -24.31 18.09
C ALA A 401 -12.92 -25.61 18.86
N GLN A 402 -11.86 -26.32 18.46
CA GLN A 402 -11.40 -27.51 19.17
C GLN A 402 -10.82 -27.13 20.54
N PRO A 403 -10.99 -27.97 21.58
CA PRO A 403 -10.43 -27.71 22.89
C PRO A 403 -8.90 -27.71 22.85
N LEU A 404 -8.30 -26.83 23.65
CA LEU A 404 -6.84 -26.70 23.80
C LEU A 404 -6.25 -27.98 24.40
N SER A 405 -5.17 -28.48 23.80
CA SER A 405 -4.43 -29.64 24.28
C SER A 405 -3.06 -29.22 24.83
N THR A 406 -2.57 -29.97 25.81
CA THR A 406 -1.22 -29.74 26.36
C THR A 406 -0.20 -30.47 25.48
N TRP A 407 0.80 -29.73 24.98
CA TRP A 407 1.93 -30.19 24.17
C TRP A 407 3.19 -30.15 25.02
N THR A 408 3.97 -31.22 24.98
CA THR A 408 5.14 -31.41 25.84
C THR A 408 6.41 -31.50 25.01
N SER A 409 7.50 -30.86 25.45
CA SER A 409 8.82 -31.07 24.84
C SER A 409 9.32 -32.50 25.08
N LYS A 410 10.30 -32.93 24.27
CA LYS A 410 10.93 -34.24 24.35
C LYS A 410 11.64 -34.49 25.69
N SER A 411 12.17 -33.45 26.33
CA SER A 411 12.78 -33.53 27.66
C SER A 411 11.75 -33.57 28.79
N GLY A 412 10.50 -33.16 28.53
CA GLY A 412 9.42 -33.15 29.52
C GLY A 412 9.30 -31.85 30.33
N ASP A 413 10.27 -30.95 30.18
CA ASP A 413 10.42 -29.74 31.01
C ASP A 413 9.49 -28.60 30.58
N GLU A 414 9.08 -28.58 29.31
CA GLU A 414 8.27 -27.51 28.73
C GLU A 414 6.89 -28.03 28.34
N ARG A 415 5.85 -27.29 28.75
CA ARG A 415 4.45 -27.59 28.44
C ARG A 415 3.75 -26.37 27.87
N LEU A 416 3.15 -26.52 26.69
CA LEU A 416 2.37 -25.49 26.02
C LEU A 416 0.91 -25.92 25.90
N GLN A 417 -0.03 -25.08 26.34
CA GLN A 417 -1.45 -25.30 26.02
C GLN A 417 -1.81 -24.59 24.73
N ALA A 418 -2.02 -25.38 23.68
CA ALA A 418 -2.25 -24.87 22.34
C ALA A 418 -3.19 -25.79 21.54
N ARG A 419 -3.83 -25.21 20.53
CA ARG A 419 -4.67 -25.89 19.55
C ARG A 419 -3.80 -26.34 18.38
N PHE A 420 -3.98 -27.57 17.92
CA PHE A 420 -3.33 -28.03 16.69
C PHE A 420 -3.95 -27.34 15.48
N VAL A 421 -3.12 -26.76 14.61
CA VAL A 421 -3.57 -26.11 13.38
C VAL A 421 -3.34 -27.02 12.16
N ARG A 422 -2.08 -27.38 11.89
CA ARG A 422 -1.67 -28.25 10.77
C ARG A 422 -0.20 -28.68 10.87
N ILE A 423 0.19 -29.67 10.06
CA ILE A 423 1.60 -29.95 9.75
C ILE A 423 1.99 -29.20 8.47
N LEU A 424 3.09 -28.45 8.50
CA LEU A 424 3.51 -27.59 7.37
C LEU A 424 4.36 -28.32 6.33
N ASP A 425 5.36 -29.09 6.78
CA ASP A 425 6.47 -29.59 5.95
C ASP A 425 6.93 -31.01 6.36
N GLN A 426 6.06 -31.79 6.99
CA GLN A 426 6.36 -33.10 7.60
C GLN A 426 7.39 -33.08 8.75
N LYS A 427 7.95 -31.92 9.09
CA LYS A 427 8.97 -31.76 10.14
C LYS A 427 8.58 -30.73 11.19
N THR A 428 7.59 -29.90 10.92
CA THR A 428 7.14 -28.80 11.76
C THR A 428 5.62 -28.83 11.92
N ILE A 429 5.16 -28.68 13.16
CA ILE A 429 3.75 -28.47 13.47
C ILE A 429 3.47 -27.02 13.81
N GLU A 430 2.29 -26.56 13.42
CA GLU A 430 1.76 -25.24 13.76
C GLU A 430 0.72 -25.41 14.88
N LEU A 431 0.98 -24.77 16.01
CA LEU A 431 0.17 -24.80 17.22
C LEU A 431 -0.28 -23.39 17.58
N GLU A 432 -1.54 -23.18 17.92
CA GLU A 432 -2.06 -21.88 18.34
C GLU A 432 -2.26 -21.85 19.86
N GLY A 433 -1.48 -21.04 20.58
CA GLY A 433 -1.58 -20.87 22.02
C GLY A 433 -2.89 -20.20 22.46
N LYS A 434 -3.15 -20.20 23.78
CA LYS A 434 -4.35 -19.58 24.40
C LYS A 434 -4.58 -18.11 24.03
N THR A 435 -3.52 -17.38 23.71
CA THR A 435 -3.53 -15.96 23.36
C THR A 435 -3.63 -15.71 21.86
N GLY A 436 -3.82 -16.76 21.03
CA GLY A 436 -3.85 -16.67 19.57
C GLY A 436 -2.46 -16.66 18.92
N VAL A 437 -1.39 -16.81 19.71
CA VAL A 437 -0.01 -16.87 19.23
C VAL A 437 0.23 -18.19 18.49
N LEU A 438 0.70 -18.12 17.24
CA LEU A 438 1.08 -19.29 16.46
C LEU A 438 2.53 -19.69 16.77
N HIS A 439 2.68 -20.87 17.35
CA HIS A 439 3.95 -21.53 17.62
C HIS A 439 4.24 -22.53 16.50
N ARG A 440 5.38 -22.38 15.84
CA ARG A 440 5.91 -23.37 14.91
C ARG A 440 6.94 -24.21 15.65
N VAL A 441 6.60 -25.46 15.92
CA VAL A 441 7.41 -26.36 16.74
C VAL A 441 7.89 -27.53 15.86
N PRO A 442 9.20 -27.76 15.76
CA PRO A 442 9.70 -28.95 15.08
C PRO A 442 9.16 -30.23 15.72
N LEU A 443 8.66 -31.17 14.91
CA LEU A 443 8.10 -32.45 15.37
C LEU A 443 9.11 -33.23 16.22
N ASN A 444 10.40 -33.17 15.90
CA ASN A 444 11.45 -33.90 16.61
C ASN A 444 11.76 -33.34 18.03
N THR A 445 11.26 -32.16 18.38
CA THR A 445 11.43 -31.56 19.72
C THR A 445 10.27 -31.87 20.67
N LEU A 446 9.22 -32.54 20.20
CA LEU A 446 8.05 -32.92 21.00
C LEU A 446 8.17 -34.32 21.60
N ALA A 447 7.43 -34.56 22.68
CA ALA A 447 7.27 -35.90 23.23
C ALA A 447 6.59 -36.84 22.21
N ALA A 448 7.01 -38.10 22.17
CA ALA A 448 6.52 -39.09 21.20
C ALA A 448 4.98 -39.22 21.17
N LYS A 449 4.33 -39.08 22.34
CA LYS A 449 2.86 -39.06 22.46
C LYS A 449 2.21 -37.89 21.72
N ASP A 450 2.86 -36.72 21.73
CA ASP A 450 2.34 -35.48 21.14
C ASP A 450 2.63 -35.43 19.63
N ILE A 451 3.75 -36.04 19.19
CA ILE A 451 4.03 -36.32 17.78
C ILE A 451 2.93 -37.22 17.18
N TYR A 452 2.64 -38.35 17.84
CA TYR A 452 1.60 -39.28 17.39
C TYR A 452 0.22 -38.60 17.32
N ARG A 453 -0.11 -37.78 18.32
CA ARG A 453 -1.36 -37.01 18.35
C ARG A 453 -1.44 -36.00 17.20
N ALA A 454 -0.36 -35.27 16.89
CA ALA A 454 -0.34 -34.33 15.76
C ALA A 454 -0.58 -35.03 14.43
N VAL A 455 0.10 -36.16 14.19
CA VAL A 455 -0.08 -36.94 12.94
C VAL A 455 -1.50 -37.49 12.84
N GLN A 456 -2.05 -38.02 13.93
CA GLN A 456 -3.43 -38.53 13.95
C GLN A 456 -4.45 -37.42 13.69
N MET A 457 -4.26 -36.23 14.26
CA MET A 457 -5.14 -35.08 14.01
C MET A 457 -5.07 -34.57 12.57
N ASP A 458 -3.88 -34.55 11.97
CA ASP A 458 -3.67 -34.17 10.57
C ASP A 458 -4.33 -35.16 9.59
N LEU A 459 -4.21 -36.47 9.86
CA LEU A 459 -4.85 -37.52 9.06
C LEU A 459 -6.37 -37.44 9.13
N LEU A 460 -6.94 -37.24 10.32
CA LEU A 460 -8.39 -37.08 10.50
C LEU A 460 -8.92 -35.80 9.84
N ALA A 461 -8.14 -34.72 9.81
CA ALA A 461 -8.50 -33.50 9.10
C ALA A 461 -8.54 -33.74 7.58
N LYS A 462 -7.51 -34.40 7.04
CA LYS A 462 -7.45 -34.76 5.62
C LYS A 462 -8.56 -35.71 5.18
N GLN A 463 -8.92 -36.69 6.01
CA GLN A 463 -10.06 -37.58 5.74
C GLN A 463 -11.40 -36.83 5.70
N ARG A 464 -11.62 -35.89 6.64
CA ARG A 464 -12.83 -35.04 6.63
C ARG A 464 -12.92 -34.11 5.43
N ASP A 465 -11.78 -33.61 4.97
CA ASP A 465 -11.73 -32.76 3.78
C ASP A 465 -11.94 -33.56 2.50
N ALA A 466 -11.50 -34.83 2.46
CA ALA A 466 -11.81 -35.77 1.38
C ALA A 466 -13.31 -36.18 1.36
N GLU A 467 -13.91 -36.51 2.50
CA GLU A 467 -15.34 -36.84 2.61
C GLU A 467 -16.25 -35.66 2.21
N LYS A 468 -15.82 -34.42 2.47
CA LYS A 468 -16.53 -33.21 2.02
C LYS A 468 -16.37 -32.91 0.54
N ALA A 469 -15.31 -33.41 -0.10
CA ALA A 469 -15.10 -33.28 -1.53
C ALA A 469 -15.97 -34.28 -2.31
N ASP A 470 -16.19 -35.49 -1.78
CA ASP A 470 -17.07 -36.51 -2.38
C ASP A 470 -18.58 -36.25 -2.14
N SER A 471 -18.92 -35.38 -1.17
CA SER A 471 -20.30 -34.98 -0.84
C SER A 471 -20.79 -33.75 -1.61
N LYS A 472 -19.97 -33.17 -2.49
CA LYS A 472 -20.32 -32.06 -3.38
C LYS A 472 -20.34 -32.53 -4.82
#